data_AF-A0A2U4F1X5-F1
#
_entry.id   AF-A0A2U4F1X5-F1
#
_cell.length_a   1.000
_cell.length_b   1.000
_cell.length_c   1.000
_cell.angle_alpha   90.00
_cell.angle_beta   90.00
_cell.angle_gamma   90.00
#
_symmetry.space_group_name_H-M   'P 1'
#
loop_
_entity.id
_entity.type
_entity.pdbx_description
1 polymer ?
#
loop_
_entity_poly.entity_id
_entity_poly.type
_entity_poly.pdbx_seq_one_letter_code
_entity_poly.pdbx_strand_id
1 'polypeptide(L)' 'MNINLNGVSETLLITLWAKAEESKREDSIIKDYKSIEILKEINYDFSKFKNSNGTQVGTCVRTKIIDDIMI' A
#
# COMPACT_ATOMS: atom_id res chain seq x y z
N MET A 1 -6.56 -14.35 9.00
CA MET A 1 -6.24 -15.67 8.42
C MET A 1 -4.72 -15.78 8.26
N ASN A 2 -4.04 -16.93 8.37
CA ASN A 2 -2.60 -17.00 8.04
C ASN A 2 -2.45 -17.21 6.52
N ILE A 3 -2.39 -16.12 5.75
CA ILE A 3 -2.19 -16.16 4.30
C ILE A 3 -0.75 -16.61 4.00
N ASN A 4 -0.59 -17.66 3.19
CA ASN A 4 0.72 -18.11 2.71
C ASN A 4 1.21 -17.16 1.60
N LEU A 5 2.35 -16.51 1.82
CA LEU A 5 2.98 -15.58 0.87
C LEU A 5 4.08 -16.22 0.00
N ASN A 6 4.22 -17.56 0.00
CA ASN A 6 5.21 -18.24 -0.85
C ASN A 6 5.02 -17.85 -2.33
N GLY A 7 6.09 -17.39 -2.96
CA GLY A 7 6.08 -16.92 -4.35
C GLY A 7 5.66 -15.47 -4.54
N VAL A 8 5.21 -14.77 -3.49
CA VAL A 8 4.94 -13.33 -3.51
C VAL A 8 6.23 -12.58 -3.24
N SER A 9 6.59 -11.65 -4.12
CA SER A 9 7.73 -10.77 -3.89
C SER A 9 7.46 -9.82 -2.74
N GLU A 10 8.43 -9.69 -1.82
CA GLU A 10 8.38 -8.72 -0.73
C GLU A 10 8.20 -7.27 -1.23
N THR A 11 8.72 -6.93 -2.41
CA THR A 11 8.55 -5.61 -3.03
C THR A 11 7.08 -5.25 -3.26
N LEU A 12 6.19 -6.24 -3.49
CA LEU A 12 4.74 -5.99 -3.63
C LEU A 12 4.09 -5.58 -2.31
N LEU A 13 4.67 -5.96 -1.17
CA LEU A 13 4.16 -5.58 0.15
C LEU A 13 4.42 -4.11 0.45
N ILE A 14 5.47 -3.53 -0.16
CA ILE A 14 5.77 -2.09 -0.04
C ILE A 14 4.66 -1.26 -0.71
N THR A 15 4.22 -1.65 -1.91
CA THR A 15 3.15 -0.91 -2.61
C THR A 15 1.80 -1.07 -1.94
N LEU A 16 1.50 -2.27 -1.44
CA LEU A 16 0.33 -2.54 -0.62
C LEU A 16 0.31 -1.66 0.64
N TRP A 17 1.42 -1.61 1.37
CA TRP A 17 1.59 -0.76 2.56
C TRP A 17 1.42 0.73 2.24
N ALA A 18 2.11 1.22 1.21
CA ALA A 18 2.07 2.63 0.82
C ALA A 18 0.63 3.12 0.57
N LYS A 19 -0.14 2.36 -0.23
CA LYS A 19 -1.53 2.69 -0.54
C LYS A 19 -2.44 2.63 0.68
N ALA A 20 -2.24 1.65 1.57
CA ALA A 20 -3.03 1.52 2.78
C ALA A 20 -2.76 2.67 3.77
N GLU A 21 -1.50 3.06 3.97
CA GLU A 21 -1.15 4.19 4.84
C GLU A 21 -1.67 5.51 4.29
N GLU A 22 -1.54 5.73 2.99
CA GLU A 22 -2.12 6.91 2.33
C GLU A 22 -3.63 6.99 2.52
N SER A 23 -4.34 5.87 2.32
CA SER A 23 -5.80 5.81 2.41
C SER A 23 -6.36 6.13 3.80
N LYS A 24 -5.55 5.91 4.85
CA LYS A 24 -5.90 6.24 6.25
C LYS A 24 -5.82 7.74 6.56
N ARG A 25 -5.10 8.52 5.74
CA ARG A 25 -4.96 9.96 5.95
C ARG A 25 -6.25 10.68 5.60
N GLU A 26 -6.53 11.78 6.31
CA GLU A 26 -7.66 12.64 6.01
C GLU A 26 -7.46 13.41 4.69
N ASP A 27 -6.21 13.82 4.41
CA ASP A 27 -5.78 14.60 3.24
C ASP A 27 -5.27 13.73 2.07
N SER A 28 -5.63 12.45 2.05
CA SER A 28 -5.10 11.47 1.10
C SER A 28 -5.39 11.81 -0.36
N ILE A 29 -4.42 11.59 -1.26
CA ILE A 29 -4.63 11.79 -2.71
C ILE A 29 -5.28 10.61 -3.43
N ILE A 30 -5.28 9.42 -2.79
CA ILE A 30 -5.94 8.20 -3.26
C ILE A 30 -6.69 7.52 -2.10
N LYS A 31 -7.75 6.77 -2.42
CA LYS A 31 -8.51 5.94 -1.47
C LYS A 31 -8.56 4.48 -1.95
N ASP A 32 -7.70 3.65 -1.37
CA ASP A 32 -7.63 2.21 -1.60
C ASP A 32 -7.95 1.44 -0.31
N TYR A 33 -9.24 1.29 -0.04
CA TYR A 33 -9.74 0.53 1.11
C TYR A 33 -9.42 -0.96 1.02
N LYS A 34 -9.21 -1.50 -0.19
CA LYS A 34 -8.86 -2.91 -0.35
C LYS A 34 -7.45 -3.18 0.14
N SER A 35 -6.51 -2.27 -0.10
CA SER A 35 -5.16 -2.37 0.47
C SER A 35 -5.19 -2.39 2.01
N ILE A 36 -6.06 -1.61 2.66
CA ILE A 36 -6.24 -1.64 4.12
C ILE A 36 -6.77 -3.00 4.59
N GLU A 37 -7.78 -3.55 3.89
CA GLU A 37 -8.37 -4.85 4.21
C GLU A 37 -7.33 -5.97 4.11
N ILE A 38 -6.59 -6.04 2.99
CA ILE A 38 -5.56 -7.05 2.77
C ILE A 38 -4.47 -6.96 3.84
N LEU A 39 -4.03 -5.76 4.22
CA LEU A 39 -3.01 -5.57 5.24
C LEU A 39 -3.39 -6.16 6.61
N LYS A 40 -4.69 -6.15 6.95
CA LYS A 40 -5.20 -6.73 8.21
C LYS A 40 -5.19 -8.26 8.20
N GLU A 41 -5.24 -8.88 7.02
CA GLU A 41 -5.29 -10.33 6.87
C GLU A 41 -3.91 -10.98 6.65
N ILE A 42 -2.87 -10.19 6.36
CA ILE A 42 -1.52 -10.70 6.17
C ILE A 42 -0.74 -10.66 7.49
N ASN A 43 -0.23 -11.82 7.91
CA ASN A 43 0.70 -11.92 9.03
C ASN A 43 2.12 -11.54 8.60
N TYR A 44 2.39 -10.23 8.56
CA TYR A 44 3.69 -9.66 8.18
C TYR A 44 3.95 -8.37 8.96
N ASP A 45 5.21 -8.16 9.37
CA ASP A 45 5.60 -6.93 10.05
C ASP A 45 5.81 -5.77 9.06
N PHE A 46 4.75 -5.00 8.85
CA PHE A 46 4.77 -3.78 8.04
C PHE A 46 5.43 -2.58 8.74
N SER A 47 5.76 -2.68 10.05
CA SER A 47 6.36 -1.56 10.77
C SER A 47 7.73 -1.16 10.22
N LYS A 48 8.42 -2.09 9.57
CA LYS A 48 9.71 -1.85 8.89
C LYS A 48 9.64 -0.86 7.73
N PHE A 49 8.45 -0.57 7.20
CA PHE A 49 8.27 0.41 6.13
C PHE A 49 7.94 1.81 6.65
N LYS A 50 7.70 2.00 7.96
CA LYS A 50 7.23 3.27 8.54
C LYS A 50 8.12 4.49 8.26
N ASN A 51 9.42 4.29 8.01
CA ASN A 51 10.35 5.38 7.71
C ASN A 51 10.52 5.63 6.19
N SER A 52 9.76 4.94 5.34
CA SER A 52 9.87 4.99 3.88
C SER A 52 8.93 6.04 3.26
N ASN A 53 8.89 7.26 3.82
CA ASN A 53 7.98 8.33 3.39
C ASN A 53 8.11 8.66 1.89
N GLY A 54 9.35 8.73 1.37
CA GLY A 54 9.58 8.98 -0.06
C GLY A 54 8.99 7.87 -0.96
N THR A 55 9.10 6.62 -0.52
CA THR A 55 8.52 5.46 -1.22
C THR A 55 7.00 5.49 -1.18
N GLN A 56 6.40 5.85 -0.03
CA GLN A 56 4.95 6.01 0.09
C GLN A 56 4.45 7.07 -0.89
N VAL A 57 4.99 8.29 -0.81
CA VAL A 57 4.60 9.42 -1.66
C VAL A 57 4.76 9.08 -3.14
N GLY A 58 5.94 8.59 -3.54
CA GLY A 58 6.21 8.24 -4.93
C GLY A 58 5.32 7.10 -5.45
N THR A 59 4.90 6.18 -4.60
CA THR A 59 3.94 5.12 -4.98
C THR A 59 2.54 5.70 -5.17
N CYS A 60 2.06 6.52 -4.24
CA CYS A 60 0.70 7.06 -4.30
C CYS A 60 0.52 8.07 -5.44
N VAL A 61 1.55 8.88 -5.73
CA VAL A 61 1.56 9.76 -6.91
C VAL A 61 1.48 8.94 -8.21
N ARG A 62 2.27 7.86 -8.32
CA ARG A 62 2.19 6.96 -9.49
C ARG A 62 0.82 6.33 -9.63
N THR A 63 0.22 5.88 -8.53
CA THR A 63 -1.14 5.34 -8.52
C THR A 63 -2.14 6.38 -9.02
N LYS A 64 -2.12 7.60 -8.48
CA LYS A 64 -3.02 8.68 -8.90
C LYS A 64 -2.90 9.00 -10.39
N ILE A 65 -1.68 9.13 -10.90
CA ILE A 65 -1.43 9.40 -12.32
C ILE A 65 -2.00 8.29 -13.20
N ILE A 66 -1.81 7.02 -12.82
CA ILE A 66 -2.34 5.89 -13.60
C ILE A 66 -3.87 5.87 -13.55
N ASP A 67 -4.47 6.06 -12.38
CA ASP A 67 -5.92 6.10 -12.21
C ASP A 67 -6.55 7.23 -13.05
N ASP A 68 -5.92 8.42 -13.08
CA ASP A 68 -6.35 9.57 -13.88
C ASP A 68 -6.21 9.37 -15.41
N ILE A 69 -5.34 8.47 -15.85
CA ILE A 69 -5.18 8.13 -17.28
C ILE A 69 -6.19 7.06 -17.71
N MET A 70 -6.56 6.17 -16.80
CA MET A 70 -7.44 5.04 -17.11
C MET A 70 -8.95 5.35 -16.94
N ILE A 71 -9.30 6.47 -16.31
CA ILE A 71 -10.67 6.95 -16.07
C ILE A 71 -10.88 8.26 -16.85
#